data_AF-A0A9E4AJ99-F1
#
_entry.id   AF-A0A9E4AJ99-F1
#
_cell.length_a   1.000
_cell.length_b   1.000
_cell.length_c   1.000
_cell.angle_alpha   90.00
_cell.angle_beta   90.00
_cell.angle_gamma   90.00
#
_symmetry.space_group_name_H-M   'P 1'
#
loop_
_entity.id
_entity.type
_entity.pdbx_description
1 polymer ?
#
loop_
_entity_poly.entity_id
_entity_poly.type
_entity_poly.pdbx_seq_one_letter_code
_entity_poly.pdbx_strand_id
1 'polypeptide(L)'
;MRILLMIFCLIVLFSTVADTKVVFSSKRDGISGIYVMNDDGSNVTLLTDKLTSNYPRWSPDGTQILYTESEYTSYIPQLRIWKINFFDFYT
;
A
#
# COMPACT_ATOMS: atom_id res chain seq x y z
N MET A 1 42.99 5.10 -7.27
CA MET A 1 42.10 4.54 -6.22
C MET A 1 41.03 5.50 -5.69
N ARG A 2 41.05 6.81 -6.00
CA ARG A 2 40.00 7.76 -5.55
C ARG A 2 38.78 7.84 -6.49
N ILE A 3 38.96 7.62 -7.79
CA ILE A 3 37.88 7.68 -8.80
C ILE A 3 36.95 6.46 -8.71
N LEU A 4 37.50 5.27 -8.41
CA LEU A 4 36.72 4.03 -8.21
C LEU A 4 35.77 4.13 -7.01
N LEU A 5 36.18 4.83 -5.95
CA LEU A 5 35.38 5.06 -4.74
C LEU A 5 34.21 6.02 -5.00
N MET A 6 34.38 7.00 -5.90
CA MET A 6 33.33 7.97 -6.27
C MET A 6 32.26 7.34 -7.17
N ILE A 7 32.64 6.45 -8.09
CA ILE A 7 31.69 5.71 -8.95
C ILE A 7 30.89 4.69 -8.12
N PHE A 8 31.52 4.03 -7.14
CA PHE A 8 30.82 3.16 -6.20
C PHE A 8 29.80 3.95 -5.36
N CYS A 9 30.14 5.17 -4.92
CA CYS A 9 29.23 6.05 -4.18
C CYS A 9 28.03 6.51 -5.03
N LEU A 10 28.23 6.81 -6.31
CA LEU A 10 27.15 7.17 -7.25
C LEU A 10 26.20 6.00 -7.55
N ILE A 11 26.72 4.78 -7.63
CA ILE A 11 25.91 3.56 -7.80
C ILE A 11 25.13 3.23 -6.52
N VAL A 12 25.71 3.47 -5.33
CA VAL A 12 25.03 3.32 -4.03
C VAL A 12 23.93 4.37 -3.82
N LEU A 13 24.14 5.61 -4.29
CA LEU A 13 23.12 6.67 -4.25
C LEU A 13 21.92 6.40 -5.18
N PHE A 14 22.10 5.58 -6.21
CA PHE A 14 21.03 5.11 -7.10
C PHE A 14 20.46 3.73 -6.70
N SER A 15 21.04 3.04 -5.72
CA SER A 15 20.49 1.76 -5.24
C SER A 15 19.45 2.01 -4.15
N THR A 16 18.20 1.91 -4.58
CA THR A 16 17.07 1.38 -3.82
C THR A 16 16.75 2.11 -2.51
N VAL A 17 16.13 3.28 -2.62
CA VAL A 17 14.99 3.51 -1.70
C VAL A 17 13.95 2.48 -2.13
N ALA A 18 13.88 1.37 -1.40
CA ALA A 18 12.73 0.49 -1.50
C ALA A 18 11.54 1.33 -1.02
N ASP A 19 10.63 1.70 -1.92
CA ASP A 19 9.39 2.40 -1.57
C ASP A 19 8.62 1.51 -0.60
N THR A 20 8.79 1.78 0.69
CA THR A 20 8.13 1.02 1.74
C THR A 20 6.71 1.55 1.84
N LYS A 21 5.74 0.66 1.68
CA LYS A 21 4.31 1.02 1.69
C LYS A 21 3.64 0.52 2.95
N VAL A 22 2.78 1.35 3.51
CA VAL A 22 1.92 1.02 4.65
C VAL A 22 0.49 0.87 4.16
N VAL A 23 -0.17 -0.23 4.52
CA VAL A 23 -1.61 -0.42 4.32
C VAL A 23 -2.34 -0.24 5.65
N PHE A 24 -3.43 0.52 5.63
CA PHE A 24 -4.20 0.83 6.83
C PHE A 24 -5.68 1.05 6.52
N SER A 25 -6.54 0.91 7.52
CA SER A 25 -7.96 1.25 7.41
C SER A 25 -8.25 2.61 8.06
N SER A 26 -9.11 3.42 7.45
CA SER A 26 -9.47 4.75 7.96
C SER A 26 -10.92 5.10 7.61
N LYS A 27 -11.61 5.85 8.48
CA LYS A 27 -12.96 6.39 8.22
C LYS A 27 -12.94 7.86 7.76
N ARG A 28 -11.86 8.27 7.08
CA ARG A 28 -11.63 9.69 6.77
C ARG A 28 -12.62 10.23 5.75
N ASP A 29 -13.14 9.35 4.90
CA ASP A 29 -14.12 9.68 3.85
C ASP A 29 -15.54 9.18 4.21
N GLY A 30 -15.85 9.10 5.50
CA GLY A 30 -17.18 8.78 6.04
C GLY A 30 -17.39 7.30 6.38
N ILE A 31 -17.07 6.38 5.47
CA ILE A 31 -17.06 4.93 5.74
C ILE A 31 -15.62 4.42 5.88
N SER A 32 -15.44 3.26 6.53
CA SER A 32 -14.11 2.67 6.64
C SER A 32 -13.64 2.20 5.27
N GLY A 33 -12.51 2.71 4.80
CA GLY A 33 -11.84 2.27 3.58
C GLY A 33 -10.43 1.75 3.86
N ILE A 34 -9.89 0.97 2.94
CA ILE A 34 -8.48 0.57 2.95
C ILE A 34 -7.66 1.55 2.12
N TYR A 35 -6.61 2.06 2.72
CA TYR A 35 -5.69 3.02 2.12
C TYR A 35 -4.29 2.44 2.11
N VAL A 36 -3.49 2.95 1.19
CA VAL A 36 -2.06 2.72 1.09
C VAL A 36 -1.33 4.04 1.06
N MET A 37 -0.15 4.10 1.64
CA MET A 37 0.70 5.28 1.62
C MET A 37 2.17 4.88 1.65
N ASN A 38 3.05 5.82 1.37
CA ASN A 38 4.48 5.70 1.68
C ASN A 38 4.70 5.64 3.20
N ASP A 39 5.80 5.06 3.63
CA ASP A 39 6.20 4.99 5.04
C ASP A 39 6.44 6.37 5.68
N ASP A 40 6.78 7.38 4.88
CA ASP A 40 6.85 8.79 5.28
C ASP A 40 5.47 9.49 5.40
N GLY A 41 4.39 8.77 5.07
CA GLY A 41 3.01 9.26 5.11
C GLY A 41 2.55 10.03 3.87
N SER A 42 3.40 10.17 2.84
CA SER A 42 3.03 10.76 1.54
C SER A 42 2.26 9.77 0.66
N ASN A 43 1.66 10.27 -0.44
CA ASN A 43 0.98 9.46 -1.46
C ASN A 43 -0.12 8.54 -0.88
N VAL A 44 -1.01 9.11 -0.06
CA VAL A 44 -2.16 8.37 0.48
C VAL A 44 -3.19 8.13 -0.65
N THR A 45 -3.44 6.86 -0.96
CA THR A 45 -4.39 6.43 -2.00
C THR A 45 -5.43 5.49 -1.39
N LEU A 46 -6.70 5.71 -1.74
CA LEU A 46 -7.81 4.82 -1.37
C LEU A 46 -7.86 3.62 -2.35
N LEU A 47 -7.91 2.40 -1.82
CA LEU A 47 -7.97 1.17 -2.62
C LEU A 47 -9.38 0.57 -2.72
N THR A 48 -10.24 0.82 -1.75
CA THR A 48 -11.60 0.24 -1.70
C THR A 48 -12.65 1.28 -2.03
N ASP A 49 -13.86 0.84 -2.38
CA ASP A 49 -14.94 1.72 -2.81
C ASP A 49 -16.01 1.93 -1.72
N LYS A 50 -17.30 1.82 -2.09
CA LYS A 50 -18.46 2.23 -1.30
C LYS A 50 -18.78 1.31 -0.11
N LEU A 51 -18.02 0.24 0.10
CA LEU A 51 -18.27 -0.72 1.16
C LEU A 51 -17.32 -0.53 2.35
N THR A 52 -17.83 -0.86 3.54
CA THR A 52 -17.03 -0.75 4.76
C THR A 52 -15.96 -1.82 4.75
N SER A 53 -14.70 -1.39 4.67
CA SER A 53 -13.53 -2.26 4.57
C SER A 53 -12.60 -2.11 5.78
N ASN A 54 -12.12 -3.25 6.30
CA ASN A 54 -11.34 -3.31 7.53
C ASN A 54 -10.25 -4.39 7.49
N TYR A 55 -9.37 -4.36 8.49
CA TYR A 55 -8.35 -5.37 8.78
C TYR A 55 -7.43 -5.69 7.59
N PRO A 56 -6.85 -4.69 6.91
CA PRO A 56 -5.98 -4.94 5.78
C PRO A 56 -4.67 -5.60 6.22
N ARG A 57 -4.14 -6.50 5.39
CA ARG A 57 -2.85 -7.17 5.60
C ARG A 57 -2.15 -7.37 4.26
N TRP A 58 -0.89 -6.98 4.17
CA TRP A 58 -0.04 -7.36 3.04
C TRP A 58 0.20 -8.87 3.01
N SER A 59 0.27 -9.44 1.81
CA SER A 59 0.89 -10.73 1.59
C SER A 59 2.39 -10.65 1.87
N PRO A 60 3.06 -11.75 2.26
CA PRO A 60 4.49 -11.74 2.59
C PRO A 60 5.40 -11.29 1.44
N ASP A 61 4.98 -11.51 0.20
CA ASP A 61 5.67 -11.08 -1.02
C ASP A 61 5.34 -9.64 -1.44
N GLY A 62 4.44 -8.96 -0.72
CA GLY A 62 4.03 -7.59 -1.00
C GLY A 62 3.26 -7.41 -2.30
N THR A 63 2.70 -8.47 -2.90
CA THR A 63 1.95 -8.38 -4.17
C THR A 63 0.44 -8.23 -4.00
N GLN A 64 -0.07 -8.51 -2.79
CA GLN A 64 -1.50 -8.59 -2.51
C GLN A 64 -1.84 -7.97 -1.15
N ILE A 65 -3.08 -7.50 -1.02
CA ILE A 65 -3.67 -7.08 0.26
C ILE A 65 -4.90 -7.92 0.52
N LEU A 66 -4.92 -8.60 1.66
CA LEU A 66 -6.11 -9.24 2.20
C LEU A 66 -6.88 -8.23 3.07
N TYR A 67 -8.19 -8.14 2.91
CA TYR A 67 -9.05 -7.31 3.76
C TYR A 67 -10.45 -7.90 3.88
N THR A 68 -11.22 -7.43 4.85
CA THR A 68 -12.65 -7.76 4.99
C THR A 68 -13.49 -6.60 4.51
N GLU A 69 -14.59 -6.91 3.84
CA GLU A 69 -15.55 -5.94 3.30
C GLU A 69 -16.97 -6.31 3.72
N SER A 70 -17.78 -5.33 4.08
CA SER A 70 -19.18 -5.55 4.43
C SER A 70 -20.06 -4.38 3.99
N GLU A 71 -21.22 -4.72 3.46
CA GLU A 71 -22.36 -3.80 3.35
C GLU A 71 -23.01 -3.62 4.72
N TYR A 72 -23.48 -2.40 5.02
CA TYR A 72 -24.18 -2.12 6.29
C TYR A 72 -25.40 -3.02 6.51
N THR A 73 -26.04 -3.45 5.43
CA THR A 73 -27.21 -4.35 5.43
C THR A 73 -26.83 -5.83 5.51
N SER A 74 -25.55 -6.18 5.31
CA SER A 74 -25.07 -7.57 5.33
C SER A 74 -24.43 -7.89 6.67
N TYR A 75 -24.96 -8.90 7.36
CA TYR A 75 -24.42 -9.37 8.64
C TYR A 75 -23.16 -10.24 8.50
N ILE A 76 -22.74 -10.57 7.27
CA ILE A 76 -21.60 -11.46 7.03
C ILE A 76 -20.51 -10.70 6.26
N PRO A 77 -19.40 -10.31 6.92
CA PRO A 77 -18.28 -9.72 6.23
C PRO A 77 -17.65 -10.72 5.27
N GLN A 78 -17.27 -10.23 4.09
CA GLN A 78 -16.65 -11.02 3.04
C GLN A 78 -15.15 -10.79 3.02
N LEU A 79 -14.39 -11.87 2.80
CA LEU A 79 -12.95 -11.78 2.61
C LEU A 79 -12.64 -11.38 1.16
N ARG A 80 -11.72 -10.42 0.99
CA ARG A 80 -11.32 -9.88 -0.31
C ARG A 80 -9.80 -9.83 -0.42
N ILE A 81 -9.32 -9.98 -1.66
CA ILE A 81 -7.91 -9.85 -2.01
C ILE A 81 -7.80 -8.76 -3.07
N TRP A 82 -7.03 -7.72 -2.78
CA TRP A 82 -6.56 -6.76 -3.77
C TRP A 82 -5.24 -7.25 -4.35
N LYS A 83 -5.10 -7.19 -5.68
CA LYS A 83 -3.82 -7.44 -6.36
C LYS A 83 -3.19 -6.11 -6.69
N ILE A 84 -1.98 -5.89 -6.21
CA ILE A 84 -1.21 -4.70 -6.57
C ILE A 84 -0.76 -4.84 -8.02
N ASN A 85 -1.05 -3.83 -8.82
CA ASN A 85 -0.34 -3.61 -10.07
C ASN A 85 0.74 -2.56 -9.86
N PHE A 86 1.84 -2.71 -10.59
CA PHE A 86 2.93 -1.72 -10.58
C PHE A 86 2.44 -0.29 -10.85
N PHE A 87 1.35 -0.13 -11.61
CA PHE A 87 0.79 1.17 -11.97
C PHE A 87 -0.14 1.80 -10.92
N ASP A 88 -0.55 1.07 -9.87
CA ASP A 88 -1.53 1.53 -8.88
C ASP A 88 -1.01 2.72 -8.03
N PHE A 89 0.26 3.08 -8.13
CA PHE A 89 0.92 4.08 -7.29
C PHE A 89 1.55 5.27 -8.04
N TYR A 90 1.41 5.34 -9.36
CA TYR A 90 2.06 6.36 -10.20
C TYR A 90 1.10 7.24 -11.02
N THR A 91 -0.19 7.28 -10.65
CA THR A 91 -1.22 8.12 -11.30
C THR A 91 -1.72 9.22 -10.39
#